data_AF-A0A914D297-F1
#
_entry.id   AF-A0A914D297-F1
#
_cell.length_a   1.000
_cell.length_b   1.000
_cell.length_c   1.000
_cell.angle_alpha   90.00
_cell.angle_beta   90.00
_cell.angle_gamma   90.00
#
_symmetry.space_group_name_H-M   'P 1'
#
loop_
_entity.id
_entity.type
_entity.pdbx_description
1 polymer ?
#
loop_
_entity_poly.entity_id
_entity_poly.type
_entity_poly.pdbx_seq_one_letter_code
_entity_poly.pdbx_strand_id
1 'polypeptide(L)'
;MSQLFIVISSCLTIASRTWVEYSIYQVVNSVLYGVIEVETLTLMMEYTNNKFRMIPNACFQSNIANMVIALIALTTKDWQLFFVFLNFVSTPIIMAFMLFHESPRWLLATGRTNDACNVLNDISNKRWNGTEAVFNSKNLDEIPAEKEVRWPNFYHLFYKPRFAKQSIMQILSM
;
A
#
# COMPACT_ATOMS: atom_id res chain seq x y z
N MET A 1 2.43 -3.50 -9.44
CA MET A 1 2.10 -2.98 -10.79
C MET A 1 1.79 -1.49 -10.78
N SER A 2 0.89 -1.02 -9.91
CA SER A 2 0.59 0.41 -9.67
C SER A 2 1.83 1.31 -9.54
N GLN A 3 2.85 0.85 -8.82
CA GLN A 3 4.10 1.59 -8.60
C GLN A 3 5.01 1.75 -9.82
N LEU A 4 4.87 0.93 -10.88
CA LEU A 4 5.60 1.18 -12.13
C LEU A 4 4.92 2.29 -12.94
N PHE A 5 3.59 2.27 -12.95
CA PHE A 5 2.81 3.27 -13.66
C PHE A 5 3.06 4.68 -13.14
N ILE A 6 3.26 4.86 -11.83
CA ILE A 6 3.55 6.18 -11.26
C ILE A 6 4.90 6.75 -11.71
N VAL A 7 5.92 5.90 -11.91
CA VAL A 7 7.24 6.35 -12.43
C VAL A 7 7.09 6.78 -13.89
N ILE A 8 6.32 6.02 -14.69
CA ILE A 8 6.07 6.34 -16.09
C ILE A 8 5.31 7.68 -16.21
N SER A 9 4.23 7.87 -15.46
CA SER A 9 3.47 9.13 -15.47
C SER A 9 4.26 10.31 -14.91
N SER A 10 5.16 10.07 -13.96
CA SER A 10 6.08 11.08 -13.45
C SER A 10 7.13 11.49 -14.50
N CYS A 11 7.67 10.54 -15.27
CA CYS A 11 8.54 10.83 -16.42
C CYS A 11 7.81 11.65 -17.51
N LEU A 12 6.54 11.32 -17.79
CA LEU A 12 5.71 12.09 -18.72
C LEU A 12 5.46 13.52 -18.23
N THR A 13 5.35 13.72 -16.91
CA THR A 13 5.22 15.05 -16.30
C THR A 13 6.47 15.91 -16.57
N ILE A 14 7.67 15.32 -16.52
CA ILE A 14 8.93 16.03 -16.81
C ILE A 14 8.98 16.50 -18.27
N ALA A 15 8.48 15.67 -19.19
CA ALA A 15 8.48 15.94 -20.63
C ALA A 15 7.41 16.96 -21.07
N SER A 16 6.45 17.29 -20.20
CA SER A 16 5.37 18.22 -20.52
C SER A 16 5.90 19.62 -20.83
N ARG A 17 5.37 20.23 -21.90
CA ARG A 17 5.75 21.59 -22.33
C ARG A 17 4.60 22.56 -22.20
N THR A 18 3.37 22.05 -22.27
CA THR A 18 2.15 22.83 -22.10
C THR A 18 1.54 22.61 -20.72
N TRP A 19 0.85 23.63 -20.22
CA TRP A 19 0.19 23.54 -18.92
C TRP A 19 -0.93 22.48 -18.88
N VAL A 20 -1.63 22.26 -20.00
CA VAL A 20 -2.71 21.26 -20.09
C VAL A 20 -2.16 19.84 -19.96
N GLU A 21 -1.07 19.51 -20.67
CA GLU A 21 -0.39 18.22 -20.54
C GLU A 21 0.07 17.98 -19.11
N TYR A 22 0.68 19.01 -18.50
CA TYR A 22 1.12 18.95 -17.10
C TYR A 22 -0.05 18.64 -16.15
N SER A 23 -1.18 19.35 -16.27
CA SER A 23 -2.36 19.13 -15.43
C SER A 23 -2.95 17.73 -15.60
N ILE A 24 -3.02 17.21 -16.82
CA ILE A 24 -3.53 15.85 -17.09
C ILE A 24 -2.62 14.82 -16.40
N TYR A 25 -1.30 14.92 -16.56
CA TYR A 25 -0.37 13.99 -15.93
C TYR A 25 -0.37 14.08 -14.40
N GLN A 26 -0.56 15.27 -13.83
CA GLN A 26 -0.71 15.44 -12.38
C GLN A 26 -1.98 14.76 -11.85
N VAL A 27 -3.11 14.90 -12.53
CA VAL A 27 -4.35 14.21 -12.14
C VAL A 27 -4.16 12.70 -12.15
N VAL A 28 -3.51 12.15 -13.19
CA VAL A 28 -3.19 10.72 -13.25
C VAL A 28 -2.26 10.30 -12.11
N ASN A 29 -1.21 11.07 -11.83
CA ASN A 29 -0.30 10.81 -10.71
C ASN A 29 -1.03 10.82 -9.36
N SER A 30 -1.96 11.77 -9.13
CA SER A 30 -2.72 11.83 -7.88
C SER A 30 -3.62 10.61 -7.68
N VAL A 31 -4.28 10.13 -8.73
CA VAL A 31 -5.11 8.91 -8.65
C VAL A 31 -4.25 7.69 -8.37
N LEU A 32 -3.11 7.54 -9.06
CA LEU A 32 -2.17 6.43 -8.83
C LEU A 32 -1.58 6.47 -7.41
N TYR A 33 -1.27 7.65 -6.90
CA TYR A 33 -0.78 7.82 -5.53
C TYR A 33 -1.79 7.31 -4.50
N GLY A 34 -3.07 7.67 -4.65
CA GLY A 34 -4.13 7.18 -3.75
C GLY A 34 -4.29 5.66 -3.77
N VAL A 35 -4.14 5.03 -4.94
CA VAL A 35 -4.14 3.56 -5.05
C VAL A 35 -2.95 2.95 -4.30
N ILE A 36 -1.74 3.49 -4.51
CA ILE A 36 -0.51 3.00 -3.86
C ILE A 36 -0.60 3.16 -2.34
N GLU A 37 -1.14 4.27 -1.86
CA GLU A 37 -1.29 4.54 -0.42
C GLU A 37 -2.16 3.47 0.26
N VAL A 38 -3.33 3.17 -0.32
CA VAL A 38 -4.26 2.15 0.20
C VAL A 38 -3.66 0.74 0.10
N GLU A 39 -3.05 0.39 -1.04
CA GLU A 39 -2.38 -0.91 -1.23
C GLU A 39 -1.24 -1.13 -0.24
N THR A 40 -0.40 -0.11 -0.01
CA THR A 40 0.75 -0.22 0.89
C THR A 40 0.32 -0.37 2.35
N LEU A 41 -0.65 0.44 2.79
CA LEU A 41 -1.16 0.38 4.16
C LEU A 41 -1.82 -0.98 4.45
N THR A 42 -2.64 -1.47 3.52
CA THR A 42 -3.29 -2.78 3.66
C THR A 42 -2.28 -3.91 3.73
N LEU A 43 -1.29 -3.93 2.82
CA LEU A 43 -0.22 -4.93 2.82
C LEU A 43 0.55 -4.95 4.15
N MET A 44 0.93 -3.77 4.66
CA MET A 44 1.70 -3.64 5.90
C MET A 44 0.92 -4.14 7.14
N MET A 45 -0.38 -3.89 7.17
CA MET A 45 -1.28 -4.33 8.24
C MET A 45 -1.55 -5.84 8.19
N GLU A 46 -1.53 -6.45 7.01
CA GLU A 46 -1.71 -7.89 6.82
C GLU A 46 -0.46 -8.69 7.20
N TYR A 47 0.74 -8.17 6.96
CA TYR A 47 1.98 -8.79 7.41
C TYR A 47 2.18 -8.74 8.92
N THR A 48 1.64 -7.71 9.57
CA THR A 48 1.91 -7.50 10.99
C THR A 48 0.94 -8.29 11.87
N ASN A 49 1.49 -8.99 12.86
CA ASN A 49 0.70 -9.67 13.87
C ASN A 49 -0.19 -8.68 14.63
N ASN A 50 -1.40 -9.11 15.02
CA ASN A 50 -2.44 -8.29 15.63
C ASN A 50 -1.95 -7.43 16.82
N LYS A 51 -0.99 -7.95 17.59
CA LYS A 51 -0.41 -7.25 18.75
C LYS A 51 0.44 -6.02 18.37
N PHE A 52 1.08 -6.04 17.19
CA PHE A 52 2.01 -4.99 16.77
C PHE A 52 1.48 -4.10 15.65
N ARG A 53 0.23 -4.32 15.18
CA ARG A 53 -0.39 -3.58 14.07
C ARG A 53 -0.40 -2.05 14.23
N MET A 54 -0.38 -1.54 15.46
CA MET A 54 -0.35 -0.10 15.69
C MET A 54 0.99 0.56 15.34
N ILE A 55 2.10 -0.18 15.42
CA ILE A 55 3.45 0.35 15.12
C ILE A 55 3.60 0.67 13.63
N PRO A 56 3.31 -0.25 12.68
CA PRO A 56 3.32 0.04 11.25
C PRO A 56 2.46 1.25 10.87
N ASN A 57 1.25 1.32 11.43
CA ASN A 57 0.32 2.42 11.17
C ASN A 57 0.87 3.78 11.64
N ALA A 58 1.60 3.80 12.76
CA ALA A 58 2.27 5.02 13.22
C ALA A 58 3.49 5.39 12.34
N CYS A 59 4.22 4.40 11.83
CA CYS A 59 5.35 4.61 10.92
C CYS A 59 4.94 5.07 9.52
N PHE A 60 3.71 4.79 9.09
CA PHE A 60 3.20 5.16 7.76
C PHE A 60 2.98 6.67 7.58
N GLN A 61 3.19 7.50 8.61
CA GLN A 61 2.98 8.94 8.51
C GLN A 61 3.93 9.63 7.52
N SER A 62 3.36 10.40 6.58
CA SER A 62 4.05 11.10 5.48
C SER A 62 4.98 12.25 5.90
N ASN A 63 5.22 12.44 7.20
CA ASN A 63 5.99 13.56 7.73
C ASN A 63 7.45 13.55 7.25
N ILE A 64 8.11 12.38 7.30
CA ILE A 64 9.49 12.24 6.85
C ILE A 64 9.59 12.45 5.34
N ALA A 65 8.64 11.90 4.58
CA ALA A 65 8.59 12.08 3.13
C ALA A 65 8.47 13.57 2.76
N ASN A 66 7.59 14.31 3.45
CA ASN A 66 7.42 15.75 3.22
C ASN A 66 8.70 16.55 3.55
N MET A 67 9.43 16.19 4.61
CA MET A 67 10.72 16.82 4.92
C MET A 67 11.76 16.57 3.83
N VAL A 68 11.85 15.34 3.31
CA VAL A 68 12.77 15.01 2.20
C VAL A 68 12.37 15.76 0.93
N ILE A 69 11.08 15.80 0.60
CA ILE A 69 10.56 16.56 -0.56
C ILE A 69 10.91 18.05 -0.43
N ALA A 70 10.72 18.65 0.75
CA ALA A 70 11.08 20.03 1.00
C ALA A 70 12.59 20.29 0.81
N LEU A 71 13.44 19.37 1.27
CA LEU A 71 14.89 19.46 1.07
C LEU A 71 15.28 19.39 -0.40
N ILE A 72 14.64 18.50 -1.18
CA ILE A 72 14.85 18.39 -2.63
C ILE A 72 14.39 19.67 -3.32
N ALA A 73 13.24 20.23 -2.92
CA ALA A 73 12.70 21.47 -3.47
C ALA A 73 13.63 22.67 -3.20
N LEU A 74 14.26 22.76 -2.03
CA LEU A 74 15.21 23.84 -1.71
C LEU A 74 16.52 23.73 -2.51
N THR A 75 16.97 22.50 -2.78
CA THR A 75 18.22 22.26 -3.52
C THR A 75 18.02 22.47 -5.02
N THR A 76 16.80 22.30 -5.51
CA THR A 76 16.49 22.25 -6.94
C THR A 76 15.76 23.51 -7.38
N LYS A 77 16.42 24.37 -8.18
CA LYS A 77 15.83 25.63 -8.66
C LYS A 77 14.89 25.44 -9.86
N ASP A 78 15.05 24.35 -10.60
CA ASP A 78 14.24 24.05 -11.79
C ASP A 78 13.19 22.98 -11.48
N TRP A 79 11.93 23.22 -11.84
CA TRP A 79 10.82 22.30 -11.56
C TRP A 79 10.98 20.92 -12.25
N GLN A 80 11.61 20.88 -13.43
CA GLN A 80 11.88 19.60 -14.13
C GLN A 80 12.91 18.77 -13.37
N LEU A 81 13.98 19.43 -12.92
CA LEU A 81 15.05 18.77 -12.17
C LEU A 81 14.54 18.26 -10.81
N PHE A 82 13.57 18.96 -10.21
CA PHE A 82 12.90 18.52 -8.98
C PHE A 82 12.23 17.15 -9.17
N PHE A 83 11.45 17.00 -10.25
CA PHE A 83 10.82 15.71 -10.56
C PHE A 83 11.85 14.63 -10.93
N VAL A 84 12.96 14.98 -11.59
CA VAL A 84 14.04 14.02 -11.87
C VAL A 84 14.63 13.46 -10.57
N PHE A 85 15.00 14.34 -9.62
CA PHE A 85 15.53 13.90 -8.33
C PHE A 85 14.50 13.13 -7.50
N LEU A 86 13.24 13.55 -7.53
CA LEU A 86 12.17 12.85 -6.85
C LEU A 86 12.02 11.40 -7.36
N ASN A 87 12.01 11.22 -8.70
CA ASN A 87 11.98 9.89 -9.30
C ASN A 87 13.24 9.08 -8.99
N PHE A 88 14.40 9.71 -8.97
CA PHE A 88 15.66 9.05 -8.64
C PHE A 88 15.65 8.47 -7.22
N VAL A 89 15.13 9.21 -6.24
CA VAL A 89 15.00 8.75 -4.86
C VAL A 89 13.88 7.71 -4.70
N SER A 90 12.76 7.84 -5.43
CA SER A 90 11.63 6.91 -5.33
C SER A 90 11.86 5.56 -6.01
N THR A 91 12.58 5.52 -7.13
CA THR A 91 12.82 4.32 -7.93
C THR A 91 13.41 3.14 -7.11
N PRO A 92 14.46 3.29 -6.29
CA PRO A 92 14.98 2.18 -5.48
C PRO A 92 13.97 1.67 -4.45
N ILE A 93 13.14 2.56 -3.89
CA ILE A 93 12.09 2.18 -2.93
C ILE A 93 11.01 1.35 -3.63
N ILE A 94 10.63 1.75 -4.84
CA ILE A 94 9.66 1.02 -5.66
C ILE A 94 10.21 -0.36 -6.09
N MET A 95 11.48 -0.43 -6.48
CA MET A 95 12.13 -1.70 -6.80
C MET A 95 12.20 -2.62 -5.58
N ALA A 96 12.50 -2.07 -4.40
CA ALA A 96 12.48 -2.84 -3.16
C ALA A 96 11.09 -3.41 -2.85
N PHE A 97 10.02 -2.66 -3.15
CA PHE A 97 8.65 -3.13 -2.96
C PHE A 97 8.29 -4.33 -3.84
N MET A 98 8.84 -4.43 -5.06
CA MET A 98 8.64 -5.62 -5.91
C MET A 98 9.24 -6.90 -5.36
N LEU A 99 10.22 -6.78 -4.45
CA LEU A 99 10.83 -7.92 -3.79
C LEU A 99 10.00 -8.42 -2.59
N PHE A 100 8.99 -7.67 -2.15
CA PHE A 100 8.09 -8.15 -1.12
C PHE A 100 7.20 -9.25 -1.66
N HIS A 101 6.92 -10.23 -0.81
CA HIS A 101 5.96 -11.27 -1.10
C HIS A 101 4.55 -10.68 -1.29
N GLU A 102 3.62 -11.50 -1.79
CA GLU A 102 2.20 -11.14 -1.77
C GLU A 102 1.62 -11.40 -0.37
N SER A 103 0.49 -10.74 -0.06
CA SER A 103 -0.07 -10.82 1.28
C SER A 103 -0.60 -12.23 1.59
N PRO A 104 -0.30 -12.79 2.78
CA PRO A 104 -0.76 -14.13 3.16
C PRO A 104 -2.28 -14.25 3.14
N ARG A 105 -3.00 -13.17 3.51
CA ARG A 105 -4.46 -13.15 3.55
C ARG A 105 -5.06 -13.18 2.15
N TRP A 106 -4.51 -12.42 1.20
CA TRP A 106 -4.97 -12.44 -0.18
C TRP A 106 -4.71 -13.79 -0.85
N LEU A 107 -3.56 -14.41 -0.59
CA LEU A 107 -3.25 -15.77 -1.06
C LEU A 107 -4.23 -16.80 -0.52
N LEU A 108 -4.62 -16.71 0.75
CA LEU A 108 -5.66 -17.57 1.32
C LEU A 108 -7.04 -17.31 0.71
N ALA A 109 -7.44 -16.05 0.54
CA ALA A 109 -8.73 -15.69 -0.04
C ALA A 109 -8.86 -16.11 -1.52
N THR A 110 -7.76 -16.15 -2.26
CA THR A 110 -7.71 -16.61 -3.66
C THR A 110 -7.57 -18.13 -3.81
N GLY A 111 -7.49 -18.88 -2.70
CA GLY A 111 -7.35 -20.33 -2.69
C GLY A 111 -5.92 -20.84 -2.94
N ARG A 112 -4.91 -19.96 -2.94
CA ARG A 112 -3.49 -20.32 -3.07
C ARG A 112 -2.87 -20.63 -1.71
N THR A 113 -3.35 -21.67 -1.05
CA THR A 113 -2.97 -21.99 0.34
C THR A 113 -1.51 -22.43 0.49
N ASN A 114 -0.94 -23.10 -0.52
CA ASN A 114 0.48 -23.47 -0.54
C ASN A 114 1.40 -22.24 -0.56
N ASP A 115 1.09 -21.25 -1.39
CA ASP A 115 1.87 -20.02 -1.49
C ASP A 115 1.78 -19.21 -0.20
N ALA A 116 0.57 -19.12 0.38
CA ALA A 116 0.37 -18.50 1.69
C ALA A 116 1.21 -19.18 2.78
N CYS A 117 1.30 -20.51 2.75
CA CYS A 117 2.14 -21.31 3.65
C CYS A 117 3.62 -20.96 3.52
N ASN A 118 4.11 -20.84 2.28
CA ASN A 118 5.51 -20.48 2.02
C ASN A 118 5.85 -19.09 2.56
N VAL A 119 4.98 -18.10 2.30
CA VAL A 119 5.16 -16.73 2.79
C VAL A 119 5.11 -16.68 4.33
N LEU A 120 4.14 -17.36 4.96
CA LEU A 120 4.04 -17.42 6.42
C LEU A 120 5.24 -18.10 7.07
N ASN A 121 5.75 -19.18 6.46
CA ASN A 121 6.94 -19.88 6.93
C ASN A 121 8.23 -19.06 6.76
N ASP A 122 8.31 -18.23 5.72
CA ASP A 122 9.45 -17.32 5.55
C ASP A 122 9.42 -16.19 6.60
N ILE A 123 8.23 -15.65 6.90
CA ILE A 123 8.05 -14.62 7.94
C ILE A 123 8.27 -15.20 9.35
N SER A 124 7.79 -16.42 9.61
CA SER A 124 7.96 -17.10 10.91
C SER A 124 9.32 -17.75 11.08
N ASN A 125 10.19 -17.68 10.07
CA ASN A 125 11.48 -18.34 10.07
C ASN A 125 12.31 -17.94 11.30
N LYS A 126 12.95 -18.94 11.92
CA LYS A 126 13.83 -18.80 13.09
C LYS A 126 14.90 -17.73 12.90
N ARG A 127 15.34 -17.50 11.67
CA ARG A 127 16.30 -16.43 11.31
C ARG A 127 15.81 -15.02 11.69
N TRP A 128 14.51 -14.76 11.54
CA TRP A 128 13.93 -13.43 11.70
C TRP A 128 13.17 -13.26 13.01
N ASN A 129 12.43 -14.30 13.43
CA ASN A 129 11.46 -14.19 14.53
C ASN A 129 11.73 -15.16 15.69
N GLY A 130 12.75 -16.03 15.56
CA GLY A 130 13.10 -17.01 16.59
C GLY A 130 12.02 -18.08 16.87
N THR A 131 10.95 -18.11 16.07
CA THR A 131 9.82 -19.05 16.21
C THR A 131 10.04 -20.30 15.36
N GLU A 132 9.63 -21.47 15.87
CA GLU A 132 9.62 -22.75 15.13
C GLU A 132 8.21 -23.08 14.58
N ALA A 133 7.39 -22.05 14.34
CA ALA A 133 6.05 -22.21 13.83
C ALA A 133 6.11 -22.60 12.34
N VAL A 134 5.78 -23.85 12.04
CA VAL A 134 5.64 -24.38 10.69
C VAL A 134 4.15 -24.46 10.35
N PHE A 135 3.75 -23.68 9.35
CA PHE A 135 2.42 -23.72 8.79
C PHE A 135 2.36 -24.78 7.69
N ASN A 136 1.31 -25.61 7.73
CA ASN A 136 1.02 -26.63 6.73
C ASN A 136 -0.32 -26.32 6.07
N SER A 137 -0.47 -26.61 4.78
CA SER A 137 -1.67 -26.27 3.99
C SER A 137 -2.94 -26.84 4.62
N LYS A 138 -2.89 -28.07 5.15
CA LYS A 138 -4.01 -28.72 5.84
C LYS A 138 -4.56 -27.92 7.03
N ASN A 139 -3.69 -27.28 7.82
CA ASN A 139 -4.11 -26.48 8.98
C ASN A 139 -4.71 -25.13 8.57
N LEU A 140 -4.33 -24.61 7.39
CA LEU A 140 -4.86 -23.37 6.84
C LEU A 140 -6.17 -23.59 6.07
N ASP A 141 -6.35 -24.76 5.46
CA ASP A 141 -7.59 -25.17 4.81
C ASP A 141 -8.73 -25.43 5.83
N GLU A 142 -8.38 -25.68 7.11
CA GLU A 142 -9.33 -25.77 8.22
C GLU A 142 -9.88 -24.41 8.67
N ILE A 143 -9.20 -23.31 8.33
CA ILE A 143 -9.71 -21.96 8.59
C ILE A 143 -10.92 -21.77 7.68
N PRO A 144 -12.13 -21.54 8.23
CA PRO A 144 -13.30 -21.37 7.40
C PRO A 144 -13.05 -20.21 6.45
N ALA A 145 -13.05 -20.52 5.14
CA ALA A 145 -12.97 -19.53 4.09
C ALA A 145 -14.00 -18.43 4.41
N GLU A 146 -13.54 -17.18 4.36
CA GLU A 146 -14.37 -16.01 4.63
C GLU A 146 -15.59 -16.13 3.69
N LYS A 147 -16.77 -16.48 4.25
CA LYS A 147 -17.98 -16.73 3.47
C LYS A 147 -18.14 -15.58 2.51
N GLU A 148 -18.37 -15.84 1.22
CA GLU A 148 -18.62 -14.81 0.21
C GLU A 148 -19.70 -13.86 0.72
N VAL A 149 -19.29 -12.76 1.36
CA VAL A 149 -20.19 -11.73 1.82
C VAL A 149 -20.63 -11.08 0.52
N ARG A 150 -21.92 -11.24 0.17
CA ARG A 150 -22.53 -10.49 -0.94
C ARG A 150 -22.02 -9.07 -0.86
N TRP A 151 -21.28 -8.63 -1.87
CA TRP A 151 -20.63 -7.32 -1.95
C TRP A 151 -21.56 -6.26 -1.36
N PRO A 152 -21.32 -5.82 -0.11
CA PRO A 152 -22.18 -4.83 0.49
C PRO A 152 -21.91 -3.55 -0.29
N ASN A 153 -22.87 -3.19 -1.14
CA ASN A 153 -22.84 -1.95 -1.89
C ASN A 153 -22.63 -0.75 -0.94
N PHE A 154 -21.95 0.30 -1.40
CA PHE A 154 -21.56 1.46 -0.58
C PHE A 154 -22.75 2.06 0.21
N TYR A 155 -23.95 1.97 -0.37
CA TYR A 155 -25.22 2.37 0.23
C TYR A 155 -25.55 1.64 1.54
N HIS A 156 -25.15 0.38 1.71
CA HIS A 156 -25.42 -0.38 2.94
C HIS A 156 -24.66 0.16 4.15
N LEU A 157 -23.57 0.89 3.92
CA LEU A 157 -22.80 1.56 4.97
C LEU A 157 -23.64 2.64 5.67
N PHE A 158 -24.49 3.33 4.90
CA PHE A 158 -25.34 4.42 5.39
C PHE A 158 -26.77 3.96 5.74
N TYR A 159 -27.14 2.72 5.40
CA TYR A 159 -28.49 2.21 5.62
C TYR A 159 -28.84 2.01 7.11
N LYS A 160 -27.88 1.56 7.94
CA LYS A 160 -28.09 1.42 9.39
C LYS A 160 -27.45 2.59 10.15
N PRO A 161 -28.14 3.21 11.12
CA PRO A 161 -27.67 4.40 11.82
C PRO A 161 -26.37 4.17 12.60
N ARG A 162 -26.14 2.93 13.09
CA ARG A 162 -24.90 2.56 13.78
C ARG A 162 -23.68 2.61 12.85
N PHE A 163 -23.80 2.07 11.64
CA PHE A 163 -22.72 2.08 10.65
C PHE A 163 -22.52 3.48 10.07
N ALA A 164 -23.60 4.18 9.76
CA ALA A 164 -23.54 5.58 9.33
C ALA A 164 -22.80 6.47 10.34
N LYS A 165 -23.08 6.34 11.64
CA LYS A 165 -22.38 7.09 12.69
C LYS A 165 -20.88 6.77 12.72
N GLN A 166 -20.49 5.51 12.59
CA GLN A 166 -19.09 5.10 12.57
C GLN A 166 -18.35 5.62 11.33
N SER A 167 -18.97 5.53 10.16
CA SER A 167 -18.39 6.04 8.91
C SER A 167 -18.28 7.55 8.91
N ILE A 168 -19.29 8.28 9.40
CA ILE A 168 -19.24 9.74 9.55
C ILE A 168 -18.13 10.12 10.55
N MET A 169 -18.00 9.40 11.66
CA MET A 169 -16.94 9.65 12.63
C MET A 169 -15.54 9.39 12.04
N GLN A 170 -15.39 8.37 11.19
CA GLN A 170 -14.14 8.12 10.47
C GLN A 170 -13.84 9.22 9.46
N ILE A 171 -14.83 9.66 8.67
CA ILE A 171 -14.67 10.76 7.69
C ILE A 171 -14.28 12.07 8.39
N LEU A 172 -14.84 12.35 9.56
CA LEU A 172 -14.52 13.54 10.35
C LEU A 172 -13.17 13.46 11.09
N SER A 173 -12.62 12.25 11.24
CA SER A 173 -11.37 12.01 11.97
C SER A 173 -10.14 11.97 11.06
N MET A 174 -10.34 11.86 9.75
CA MET A 174 -9.30 11.95 8.72
C MET A 174 -9.05 13.41 8.36
#